data_AF-A0A6P6PT97-F1
#
_entry.id   AF-A0A6P6PT97-F1
#
_cell.length_a   1.000
_cell.length_b   1.000
_cell.length_c   1.000
_cell.angle_alpha   90.00
_cell.angle_beta   90.00
_cell.angle_gamma   90.00
#
_symmetry.space_group_name_H-M   'P 1'
#
loop_
_entity.id
_entity.type
_entity.pdbx_description
1 polymer ?
#
loop_
_entity_poly.entity_id
_entity_poly.type
_entity_poly.pdbx_seq_one_letter_code
_entity_poly.pdbx_strand_id
1 'polypeptide(L)'
;MYRHIYKEEPKFPTEYPTCCLLGCVNVTDCLSQEQFMEQYPQIGEESTSSFVFICSNPQELVVKFPMKGKHKIWKLESQSHRSAKKCLMQPA
;
A
#
# COMPACT_ATOMS: atom_id res chain seq x y z
N MET A 1 16.25 7.13 -7.23
CA MET A 1 15.89 5.94 -6.41
C MET A 1 14.98 4.99 -7.18
N TYR A 2 13.69 5.30 -7.41
CA TYR A 2 12.78 4.40 -8.13
C TYR A 2 13.24 3.97 -9.53
N ARG A 3 13.86 4.86 -10.31
CA ARG A 3 14.40 4.54 -11.65
C ARG A 3 15.58 3.55 -11.65
N HIS A 4 16.24 3.35 -10.50
CA HIS A 4 17.31 2.36 -10.37
C HIS A 4 16.78 0.98 -9.96
N ILE A 5 15.68 0.97 -9.20
CA ILE A 5 15.03 -0.24 -8.69
C ILE A 5 14.11 -0.85 -9.75
N TYR A 6 13.37 -0.01 -10.47
CA TYR A 6 12.39 -0.42 -11.44
C TYR A 6 12.89 -0.24 -12.88
N LYS A 7 12.66 -1.26 -13.71
CA LYS A 7 13.04 -1.24 -15.14
C LYS A 7 12.22 -0.22 -15.94
N GLU A 8 10.97 -0.01 -15.55
CA GLU A 8 10.05 0.94 -16.15
C GLU A 8 9.75 2.07 -15.17
N GLU A 9 9.40 3.24 -15.71
CA GLU A 9 9.01 4.38 -14.89
C GLU A 9 7.65 4.10 -14.23
N PRO A 10 7.57 4.10 -12.88
CA PRO A 10 6.30 3.84 -12.21
C PRO A 10 5.32 4.99 -12.47
N LYS A 11 4.03 4.66 -12.52
CA LYS A 11 2.97 5.66 -12.62
C LYS A 11 2.87 6.41 -11.30
N PHE A 12 3.24 7.69 -11.31
CA PHE A 12 3.09 8.54 -10.14
C PHE A 12 1.70 9.17 -10.08
N PRO A 13 1.11 9.31 -8.87
CA PRO A 13 -0.12 10.08 -8.71
C PRO A 13 0.16 11.56 -8.95
N THR A 14 -0.85 12.28 -9.43
CA THR A 14 -0.79 13.75 -9.58
C THR A 14 -0.73 14.46 -8.23
N GLU A 15 -1.25 13.82 -7.17
CA GLU A 15 -1.40 14.42 -5.85
C GLU A 15 -1.09 13.42 -4.73
N TYR A 16 -0.52 13.91 -3.62
CA TYR A 16 -0.24 13.13 -2.41
C TYR A 16 -1.04 13.69 -1.21
N PRO A 17 -2.35 13.39 -1.13
CA PRO A 17 -3.20 13.94 -0.07
C PRO A 17 -2.81 13.39 1.30
N THR A 18 -3.01 14.20 2.34
CA THR A 18 -2.73 13.83 3.73
C THR A 18 -4.02 13.59 4.51
N CYS A 19 -3.94 12.81 5.59
CA CYS A 19 -5.10 12.47 6.43
C CYS A 19 -6.30 11.89 5.66
N CYS A 20 -6.04 11.04 4.65
CA CYS A 20 -7.07 10.38 3.86
C CYS A 20 -6.80 8.88 3.70
N LEU A 21 -7.86 8.08 3.67
CA LEU A 21 -7.79 6.68 3.25
C LEU A 21 -7.69 6.63 1.72
N LEU A 22 -6.59 6.06 1.21
CA LEU A 22 -6.26 6.06 -0.22
C LEU A 22 -6.78 4.84 -0.97
N GLY A 23 -6.78 3.67 -0.32
CA GLY A 23 -6.89 2.40 -1.02
C GLY A 23 -6.79 1.21 -0.09
N CYS A 24 -6.62 0.04 -0.67
CA CYS A 24 -6.26 -1.18 0.04
C CYS A 24 -5.26 -2.01 -0.76
N VAL A 25 -4.59 -2.91 -0.04
CA VAL A 25 -3.72 -3.95 -0.58
C VAL A 25 -4.04 -5.25 0.14
N ASN A 26 -3.71 -6.37 -0.48
CA ASN A 26 -3.68 -7.66 0.19
C ASN A 26 -2.28 -7.85 0.77
N VAL A 27 -2.16 -7.96 2.10
CA VAL A 27 -0.91 -8.37 2.74
C VAL A 27 -0.79 -9.88 2.61
N THR A 28 0.13 -10.35 1.79
CA THR A 28 0.32 -11.78 1.48
C THR A 28 1.40 -12.42 2.34
N ASP A 29 2.40 -11.66 2.76
CA ASP A 29 3.48 -12.16 3.61
C ASP A 29 4.14 -11.05 4.44
N CYS A 30 4.97 -11.43 5.41
CA CYS A 30 5.80 -10.56 6.23
C CYS A 30 7.18 -11.20 6.40
N LEU A 31 8.14 -10.77 5.59
CA LEU A 31 9.48 -11.33 5.52
C LEU A 31 10.46 -10.55 6.41
N SER A 32 11.50 -11.21 6.94
CA SER A 32 12.66 -10.48 7.45
C SER A 32 13.40 -9.76 6.31
N GLN A 33 14.21 -8.76 6.61
CA GLN A 33 15.00 -8.07 5.60
C GLN A 33 15.90 -9.03 4.80
N GLU A 34 16.49 -10.04 5.46
CA GLU A 34 17.31 -11.08 4.81
C GLU A 34 16.48 -11.89 3.80
N GLN A 35 15.33 -12.41 4.24
CA GLN A 35 14.43 -13.17 3.37
C GLN A 35 13.90 -12.33 2.20
N PHE A 36 13.63 -11.04 2.44
CA PHE A 36 13.20 -10.12 1.39
C PHE A 36 14.28 -9.93 0.33
N MET A 37 15.54 -9.74 0.73
CA MET A 37 16.67 -9.62 -0.20
C MET A 37 16.92 -10.91 -0.99
N GLU A 38 16.77 -12.08 -0.37
CA GLU A 38 16.94 -13.38 -1.03
C GLU A 38 15.83 -13.66 -2.05
N GLN A 39 14.57 -13.38 -1.71
CA GLN A 39 13.42 -13.69 -2.56
C GLN A 39 13.14 -12.63 -3.62
N TYR A 40 13.46 -11.37 -3.35
CA TYR A 40 13.21 -10.23 -4.24
C TYR A 40 14.48 -9.42 -4.51
N PRO A 41 15.57 -10.03 -4.98
CA PRO A 41 16.88 -9.37 -5.12
C PRO A 41 16.83 -8.14 -6.03
N GLN A 42 15.94 -8.11 -7.03
CA GLN A 42 15.76 -6.98 -7.94
C GLN A 42 15.19 -5.72 -7.28
N ILE A 43 14.45 -5.87 -6.17
CA ILE A 43 13.84 -4.75 -5.43
C ILE A 43 14.27 -4.75 -3.96
N GLY A 44 15.34 -5.47 -3.61
CA GLY A 44 15.79 -5.61 -2.23
C GLY A 44 16.15 -4.27 -1.56
N GLU A 45 16.47 -3.25 -2.35
CA GLU A 45 16.75 -1.87 -1.90
C GLU A 45 15.48 -1.02 -1.68
N GLU A 46 14.29 -1.53 -1.99
CA GLU A 46 13.04 -0.78 -1.86
C GLU A 46 12.64 -0.53 -0.39
N SER A 47 13.04 -1.43 0.51
CA SER A 47 12.76 -1.32 1.94
C SER A 47 14.03 -1.52 2.74
N THR A 48 14.21 -0.71 3.79
CA THR A 48 15.28 -0.83 4.78
C THR A 48 14.74 -1.25 6.15
N SER A 49 13.50 -1.72 6.23
CA SER A 49 12.83 -2.11 7.48
C SER A 49 13.22 -3.53 7.89
N SER A 50 13.37 -3.81 9.20
CA SER A 50 13.75 -5.16 9.66
C SER A 50 12.77 -6.26 9.24
N PHE A 51 11.48 -5.90 9.09
CA PHE A 51 10.44 -6.76 8.53
C PHE A 51 9.69 -6.01 7.43
N VAL A 52 9.43 -6.69 6.33
CA VAL A 52 8.83 -6.12 5.11
C VAL A 52 7.52 -6.81 4.80
N PHE A 53 6.44 -6.03 4.70
CA PHE A 53 5.15 -6.56 4.23
C PHE A 53 5.15 -6.72 2.73
N ILE A 54 4.88 -7.94 2.27
CA ILE A 54 4.65 -8.23 0.87
C ILE A 54 3.18 -7.96 0.58
N CYS A 55 2.94 -7.02 -0.32
CA CYS A 55 1.61 -6.54 -0.66
C CYS A 55 1.30 -6.85 -2.12
N SER A 56 0.07 -7.28 -2.39
CA SER A 56 -0.44 -7.54 -3.74
C SER A 56 -1.81 -6.89 -3.95
N ASN A 57 -2.28 -6.87 -5.21
CA ASN A 57 -3.58 -6.31 -5.59
C ASN A 57 -3.80 -4.88 -5.02
N PRO A 58 -2.94 -3.90 -5.35
CA PRO A 58 -3.16 -2.52 -4.94
C PRO A 58 -4.41 -1.96 -5.63
N GLN A 59 -5.35 -1.46 -4.82
CA GLN A 59 -6.59 -0.85 -5.30
C GLN A 59 -6.73 0.55 -4.70
N GLU A 60 -6.69 1.58 -5.56
CA GLU A 60 -6.99 2.96 -5.16
C GLU A 60 -8.52 3.15 -5.06
N LEU A 61 -8.95 3.88 -4.04
CA LEU A 61 -10.36 4.28 -3.89
C LEU A 61 -10.70 5.39 -4.87
N VAL A 62 -11.85 5.27 -5.53
CA VAL A 62 -12.39 6.33 -6.41
C VAL A 62 -12.62 7.63 -5.63
N VAL A 63 -13.02 7.52 -4.36
CA VAL A 63 -13.23 8.65 -3.45
C VAL A 63 -12.34 8.46 -2.22
N LYS A 64 -11.45 9.44 -1.99
CA LYS A 64 -10.54 9.46 -0.84
C LYS A 64 -11.29 9.92 0.41
N PHE A 65 -11.39 9.07 1.42
CA PHE A 65 -12.13 9.40 2.64
C PHE A 65 -11.25 10.16 3.63
N PRO A 66 -11.69 11.32 4.14
CA PRO A 66 -10.98 12.01 5.22
C PRO A 66 -10.90 11.11 6.45
N MET A 67 -9.68 10.79 6.87
CA MET A 67 -9.41 9.87 7.96
C MET A 67 -8.01 10.12 8.53
N LYS A 68 -7.94 10.50 9.80
CA LYS A 68 -6.65 10.60 10.51
C LYS A 68 -6.12 9.19 10.79
N GLY A 69 -4.87 8.95 10.40
CA GLY A 69 -4.14 7.75 10.81
C GLY A 69 -3.99 7.70 12.33
N LYS A 70 -3.88 6.48 12.87
CA LYS A 70 -3.53 6.22 14.27
C LYS A 70 -2.22 5.45 14.34
N HIS A 71 -1.63 5.39 15.51
CA HIS A 71 -0.35 4.71 15.74
C HIS A 71 -0.44 3.21 15.38
N LYS A 72 0.52 2.73 14.58
CA LYS A 72 0.65 1.33 14.09
C LYS A 72 -0.59 0.85 13.32
N ILE A 73 -0.81 -0.47 13.25
CA ILE A 73 -2.02 -1.05 12.65
C ILE A 73 -3.18 -0.81 13.61
N TRP A 74 -4.27 -0.26 13.09
CA TRP A 74 -5.44 0.09 13.88
C TRP A 74 -6.72 -0.31 13.14
N LYS A 75 -7.76 -0.62 13.92
CA LYS A 75 -9.04 -1.08 13.36
C LYS A 75 -9.85 0.09 12.83
N LEU A 76 -10.23 0.01 11.55
CA LEU A 76 -11.17 0.95 10.95
C LEU A 76 -12.54 0.87 11.64
N GLU A 77 -13.20 2.02 11.76
CA GLU A 77 -14.57 2.08 12.23
C GLU A 77 -15.51 1.38 11.24
N SER A 78 -16.50 0.66 11.77
CA SER A 78 -17.38 -0.20 10.96
C SER A 78 -18.09 0.55 9.83
N GLN A 79 -18.47 1.81 10.06
CA GLN A 79 -19.09 2.64 9.04
C GLN A 79 -18.10 2.99 7.93
N SER A 80 -16.91 3.48 8.28
CA SER A 80 -15.85 3.83 7.33
C SER A 80 -15.38 2.62 6.52
N HIS A 81 -15.24 1.46 7.16
CA HIS A 81 -14.89 0.21 6.47
C HIS A 81 -15.95 -0.18 5.41
N ARG A 82 -17.25 -0.13 5.76
CA ARG A 82 -18.32 -0.44 4.81
C ARG A 82 -18.34 0.54 3.63
N SER A 83 -18.17 1.83 3.89
CA SER A 83 -18.12 2.87 2.85
C SER A 83 -16.93 2.66 1.92
N ALA A 84 -15.73 2.42 2.48
CA ALA A 84 -14.53 2.14 1.70
C ALA A 84 -14.71 0.90 0.80
N LYS A 85 -15.26 -0.19 1.35
CA LYS A 85 -15.52 -1.42 0.57
C LYS A 85 -16.44 -1.18 -0.63
N LYS A 86 -17.45 -0.32 -0.50
CA LYS A 86 -18.34 0.05 -1.62
C LYS A 86 -17.60 0.84 -2.70
N CYS A 87 -16.66 1.71 -2.31
CA CYS A 87 -15.86 2.51 -3.26
C CYS A 87 -14.71 1.75 -3.92
N LEU A 88 -14.36 0.55 -3.43
CA LEU A 88 -13.42 -0.36 -4.10
C LEU A 88 -14.05 -1.12 -5.28
N MET A 89 -15.38 -1.27 -5.28
CA MET A 89 -16.11 -1.86 -6.39
C MET A 89 -16.16 -0.84 -7.53
N GLN A 90 -15.23 -0.93 -8.48
CA GLN A 90 -15.39 -0.21 -9.74
C GLN A 90 -16.68 -0.71 -10.41
N PRO A 91 -17.55 0.17 -10.94
CA PRO A 91 -18.57 -0.28 -11.87
C PRO A 91 -17.86 -0.93 -13.06
N ALA A 92 -18.36 -2.10 -13.46
CA ALA A 92 -17.89 -2.85 -14.63
C ALA A 92 -17.98 -2.03 -15.92
#